data_AF-A0A498FGD4-F1
#
_entry.id   AF-A0A498FGD4-F1
#
_cell.length_a   1.000
_cell.length_b   1.000
_cell.length_c   1.000
_cell.angle_alpha   90.00
_cell.angle_beta   90.00
_cell.angle_gamma   90.00
#
_symmetry.space_group_name_H-M   'P 1'
#
loop_
_entity.id
_entity.type
_entity.pdbx_description
1 polymer ?
#
loop_
_entity_poly.entity_id
_entity_poly.type
_entity_poly.pdbx_seq_one_letter_code
_entity_poly.pdbx_strand_id
1 'polypeptide(L)'
;MTELGPLAVEWLAAGGVVVVLGVLVKFVGWTWLLAGYNESTSPIPDDAVRDMAGNTLLRVGIAVIALGGLASVTEVPSYLDLVLQAVILVAVLRLLYRLNTWTPQTT
;
A
#
# COMPACT_ATOMS: atom_id res chain seq x y z
N MET A 1 -13.60 -18.50 22.31
CA MET A 1 -13.27 -17.07 22.13
C MET A 1 -11.91 -17.08 21.48
N THR A 2 -11.83 -16.85 20.18
CA THR A 2 -10.57 -16.92 19.44
C THR A 2 -9.81 -15.64 19.78
N GLU A 3 -8.96 -15.69 20.80
CA GLU A 3 -8.06 -14.57 21.07
C GLU A 3 -7.08 -14.47 19.92
N LEU A 4 -7.26 -13.45 19.08
CA LEU A 4 -6.32 -13.13 18.04
C LEU A 4 -5.03 -12.66 18.72
N GLY A 5 -3.90 -13.28 18.36
CA GLY A 5 -2.59 -12.82 18.83
C GLY A 5 -2.39 -11.33 18.51
N PRO A 6 -1.74 -10.55 19.38
CA PRO A 6 -1.56 -9.10 19.19
C PRO A 6 -1.01 -8.72 17.80
N LEU A 7 -0.06 -9.51 17.30
CA LEU A 7 0.55 -9.33 15.97
C LEU A 7 -0.45 -9.52 14.83
N ALA A 8 -1.36 -10.50 14.94
CA ALA A 8 -2.38 -10.75 13.94
C ALA A 8 -3.38 -9.59 13.88
N VAL A 9 -3.80 -9.07 15.05
CA VAL A 9 -4.68 -7.90 15.13
C VAL A 9 -4.01 -6.67 14.52
N GLU A 10 -2.74 -6.43 14.86
CA GLU A 10 -1.96 -5.32 14.32
C GLU A 10 -1.88 -5.37 12.79
N TRP A 11 -1.51 -6.52 12.21
CA TRP A 11 -1.39 -6.67 10.77
C TRP A 11 -2.76 -6.55 10.07
N LEU A 12 -3.82 -7.15 10.62
CA LEU A 12 -5.16 -7.02 10.06
C LEU A 12 -5.66 -5.57 10.08
N ALA A 13 -5.46 -4.86 11.19
CA ALA A 13 -5.85 -3.46 11.32
C ALA A 13 -5.05 -2.56 10.38
N ALA A 14 -3.71 -2.67 10.41
CA ALA A 14 -2.83 -1.87 9.55
C ALA A 14 -3.09 -2.14 8.06
N GLY A 15 -3.19 -3.41 7.67
CA GLY A 15 -3.51 -3.81 6.31
C GLY A 15 -4.88 -3.30 5.88
N GLY A 16 -5.89 -3.37 6.75
CA GLY A 16 -7.22 -2.81 6.52
C GLY A 16 -7.19 -1.31 6.23
N VAL A 17 -6.50 -0.53 7.04
CA VAL A 17 -6.32 0.91 6.83
C VAL A 17 -5.64 1.18 5.48
N VAL A 18 -4.57 0.44 5.16
CA VAL A 18 -3.84 0.62 3.89
C VAL A 18 -4.72 0.26 2.69
N VAL A 19 -5.55 -0.79 2.78
CA VAL A 19 -6.53 -1.12 1.72
C VAL A 19 -7.54 0.01 1.54
N VAL A 20 -8.11 0.54 2.62
CA VAL A 20 -9.08 1.63 2.54
C VAL A 20 -8.46 2.86 1.87
N LEU A 21 -7.24 3.25 2.27
CA LEU A 21 -6.51 4.33 1.61
C LEU A 21 -6.24 4.02 0.12
N GLY A 22 -5.84 2.79 -0.20
CA GLY A 22 -5.63 2.34 -1.57
C GLY A 22 -6.90 2.40 -2.42
N VAL A 23 -8.06 2.06 -1.85
CA VAL A 23 -9.37 2.18 -2.52
C VAL A 23 -9.72 3.65 -2.75
N LEU A 24 -9.55 4.50 -1.75
CA LEU A 24 -9.83 5.93 -1.87
C LEU A 24 -8.96 6.59 -2.94
N VAL A 25 -7.67 6.27 -2.97
CA VAL A 25 -6.77 6.74 -4.03
C VAL A 25 -7.20 6.14 -5.37
N LYS A 26 -7.25 4.80 -5.53
CA LYS A 26 -7.46 4.13 -6.82
C LYS A 26 -8.85 4.28 -7.42
N PHE A 27 -9.91 4.29 -6.62
CA PHE A 27 -11.30 4.21 -7.11
C PHE A 27 -12.10 5.48 -6.87
N VAL A 28 -11.77 6.26 -5.84
CA VAL A 28 -12.42 7.56 -5.59
C VAL A 28 -11.61 8.72 -6.17
N GLY A 29 -10.32 8.52 -6.44
CA GLY A 29 -9.45 9.57 -6.99
C GLY A 29 -9.00 10.57 -5.96
N TRP A 30 -8.94 10.17 -4.68
CA TRP A 30 -8.47 11.03 -3.61
C TRP A 30 -6.94 11.09 -3.59
N THR A 31 -6.35 11.59 -4.67
CA THR A 31 -4.90 11.80 -4.81
C THR A 31 -4.38 12.91 -3.92
N TRP A 32 -5.25 13.79 -3.39
CA TRP A 32 -4.91 14.75 -2.32
C TRP A 32 -4.41 14.09 -1.03
N LEU A 33 -4.73 12.80 -0.82
CA LEU A 33 -4.16 12.00 0.29
C LEU A 33 -2.67 11.74 0.10
N LEU A 34 -2.16 11.85 -1.12
CA LEU A 34 -0.75 11.72 -1.43
C LEU A 34 -0.05 13.03 -1.08
N ALA A 35 0.71 13.02 0.00
CA ALA A 35 1.44 14.18 0.46
C ALA A 35 2.31 14.78 -0.66
N GLY A 36 2.14 16.08 -0.91
CA GLY A 36 2.91 16.83 -1.91
C GLY A 36 2.43 16.69 -3.36
N TYR A 37 1.39 15.89 -3.62
CA TYR A 37 0.74 15.86 -4.93
C TYR A 37 -0.36 16.92 -5.01
N ASN A 38 -0.38 17.66 -6.12
CA ASN A 38 -1.45 18.58 -6.45
C ASN A 38 -1.69 18.54 -7.96
N GLU A 39 -2.91 18.20 -8.36
CA GLU A 39 -3.34 18.07 -9.75
C GLU A 39 -3.00 19.31 -10.59
N SER A 40 -3.12 20.50 -10.01
CA SER A 40 -2.89 21.76 -10.75
C SER A 40 -1.42 22.10 -10.98
N THR A 41 -0.49 21.44 -10.31
CA THR A 41 0.96 21.77 -10.36
C THR A 41 1.85 20.59 -10.69
N SER A 42 1.33 19.37 -10.65
CA SER A 42 2.06 18.16 -10.99
C SER A 42 2.22 18.00 -12.51
N PRO A 43 3.42 17.70 -13.02
CA PRO A 43 3.63 17.31 -14.42
C PRO A 43 3.00 15.96 -14.78
N ILE A 44 2.68 15.14 -13.77
CA ILE A 44 2.16 13.78 -13.93
C ILE A 44 0.63 13.83 -13.86
N PRO A 45 -0.09 13.29 -14.86
CA PRO A 45 -1.55 13.21 -14.84
C PRO A 45 -2.11 12.45 -13.64
N ASP A 46 -3.26 12.90 -13.14
CA ASP A 46 -3.90 12.34 -11.96
C ASP A 46 -4.20 10.84 -12.10
N ASP A 47 -4.71 10.43 -13.26
CA ASP A 47 -5.03 9.03 -13.55
C ASP A 47 -3.81 8.11 -13.40
N ALA A 48 -2.63 8.57 -13.85
CA ALA A 48 -1.39 7.79 -13.74
C ALA A 48 -0.93 7.67 -12.28
N VAL A 49 -0.99 8.76 -11.52
CA VAL A 49 -0.63 8.76 -10.09
C VAL A 49 -1.58 7.87 -9.30
N ARG A 50 -2.89 8.05 -9.51
CA ARG A 50 -3.97 7.27 -8.94
C ARG A 50 -3.81 5.78 -9.19
N ASP A 51 -3.50 5.39 -10.43
CA ASP A 51 -3.31 3.99 -10.77
C ASP A 51 -2.03 3.41 -10.16
N MET A 52 -0.91 4.13 -10.22
CA MET A 52 0.37 3.64 -9.68
C MET A 52 0.35 3.55 -8.16
N ALA A 53 -0.02 4.64 -7.48
CA ALA A 53 -0.03 4.72 -6.02
C ALA A 53 -1.15 3.85 -5.44
N GLY A 54 -2.37 3.97 -5.97
CA GLY A 54 -3.52 3.21 -5.51
C GLY A 54 -3.35 1.70 -5.67
N ASN A 55 -2.84 1.22 -6.80
CA ASN A 55 -2.56 -0.21 -6.99
C ASN A 55 -1.42 -0.71 -6.08
N THR A 56 -0.43 0.13 -5.79
CA THR A 56 0.64 -0.23 -4.86
C THR A 56 0.10 -0.38 -3.44
N LEU A 57 -0.69 0.60 -2.96
CA LEU A 57 -1.35 0.54 -1.65
C LEU A 57 -2.26 -0.68 -1.52
N LEU A 58 -3.09 -0.96 -2.52
CA LEU A 58 -3.96 -2.14 -2.50
C LEU A 58 -3.18 -3.45 -2.41
N ARG A 59 -2.10 -3.59 -3.19
CA ARG A 59 -1.25 -4.79 -3.14
C ARG A 59 -0.60 -4.97 -1.78
N VAL A 60 -0.05 -3.90 -1.21
CA VAL A 60 0.57 -3.92 0.12
C VAL A 60 -0.48 -4.25 1.18
N GLY A 61 -1.61 -3.54 1.20
CA GLY A 61 -2.67 -3.76 2.18
C GLY A 61 -3.24 -5.18 2.13
N ILE A 62 -3.52 -5.71 0.94
CA ILE A 62 -3.99 -7.09 0.77
C ILE A 62 -2.95 -8.09 1.27
N ALA A 63 -1.67 -7.89 0.97
CA ALA A 63 -0.60 -8.77 1.42
C ALA A 63 -0.47 -8.76 2.96
N VAL A 64 -0.55 -7.58 3.59
CA VAL A 64 -0.49 -7.44 5.06
C VAL A 64 -1.71 -8.11 5.71
N ILE A 65 -2.92 -7.94 5.17
CA ILE A 65 -4.13 -8.63 5.66
C ILE A 65 -3.97 -10.15 5.54
N ALA A 66 -3.46 -10.64 4.40
CA ALA A 66 -3.26 -12.07 4.19
C ALA A 66 -2.25 -12.65 5.22
N LEU A 67 -1.17 -11.92 5.51
CA LEU A 67 -0.22 -12.30 6.55
C LEU A 67 -0.83 -12.24 7.95
N GLY A 68 -1.64 -11.23 8.27
CA GLY A 68 -2.36 -11.15 9.55
C GLY A 68 -3.37 -12.30 9.73
N GLY A 69 -4.07 -12.66 8.65
CA GLY A 69 -4.92 -13.84 8.60
C GLY A 69 -4.15 -15.13 8.86
N LEU A 70 -2.99 -15.31 8.22
CA LEU A 70 -2.12 -16.45 8.46
C LEU A 70 -1.60 -16.48 9.92
N ALA A 71 -1.21 -15.32 10.47
CA ALA A 71 -0.76 -15.16 11.84
C ALA A 71 -1.85 -15.45 12.89
N SER A 72 -3.11 -15.35 12.51
CA SER A 72 -4.23 -15.70 13.40
C SER A 72 -4.40 -17.21 13.62
N VAL A 73 -3.86 -18.03 12.71
CA VAL A 73 -4.02 -19.49 12.72
C VAL A 73 -2.69 -20.25 12.82
N THR A 74 -1.56 -19.56 12.70
CA THR A 74 -0.22 -20.16 12.74
C THR A 74 0.76 -19.28 13.52
N GLU A 75 1.77 -19.91 14.11
CA GLU A 75 2.92 -19.19 14.68
C GLU A 75 3.83 -18.71 13.55
N VAL A 76 3.98 -17.39 13.44
CA VAL A 76 4.73 -16.75 12.35
C VAL A 76 6.14 -16.43 12.85
N PRO A 77 7.19 -16.81 12.11
CA PRO A 77 8.57 -16.47 12.47
C PRO A 77 8.77 -14.96 12.67
N SER A 78 9.50 -14.58 13.73
CA SER A 78 9.72 -13.18 14.10
C SER A 78 10.46 -12.35 13.04
N TYR A 79 11.31 -12.97 12.23
CA TYR A 79 12.00 -12.27 11.14
C TYR A 79 11.05 -11.80 10.03
N LEU A 80 9.83 -12.34 9.94
CA LEU A 80 8.89 -11.95 8.88
C LEU A 80 8.37 -10.52 9.06
N ASP A 81 8.33 -10.01 10.29
CA ASP A 81 8.02 -8.61 10.53
C ASP A 81 9.05 -7.68 9.85
N LEU A 82 10.35 -7.96 10.04
CA LEU A 82 11.43 -7.23 9.39
C LEU A 82 11.40 -7.39 7.86
N VAL A 83 11.12 -8.59 7.35
CA VAL A 83 10.97 -8.83 5.91
C VAL A 83 9.81 -8.02 5.34
N LEU A 84 8.67 -7.98 6.04
CA LEU A 84 7.50 -7.22 5.62
C LEU A 84 7.82 -5.73 5.53
N GLN A 85 8.47 -5.17 6.55
CA GLN A 85 8.91 -3.77 6.55
C GLN A 85 9.86 -3.48 5.37
N ALA A 86 10.83 -4.36 5.11
CA ALA A 86 11.75 -4.22 3.98
C ALA A 86 11.03 -4.26 2.63
N VAL A 87 10.07 -5.18 2.47
CA VAL A 87 9.26 -5.29 1.25
C VAL A 87 8.40 -4.04 1.03
N ILE A 88 7.78 -3.51 2.09
CA ILE A 88 7.00 -2.27 2.02
C ILE A 88 7.91 -1.11 1.61
N LEU A 89 9.09 -0.99 2.21
CA LEU A 89 10.07 0.04 1.85
C LEU A 89 10.46 -0.04 0.37
N VAL A 90 10.77 -1.25 -0.13
CA VAL A 90 11.09 -1.47 -1.55
C VAL A 90 9.89 -1.11 -2.44
N ALA A 91 8.66 -1.44 -2.04
CA ALA A 91 7.46 -1.09 -2.80
C ALA A 91 7.26 0.43 -2.90
N VAL A 92 7.49 1.17 -1.80
CA VAL A 92 7.43 2.63 -1.77
C VAL A 92 8.54 3.23 -2.62
N LEU A 93 9.79 2.78 -2.48
CA LEU A 93 10.91 3.25 -3.31
C LEU A 93 10.66 3.01 -4.80
N ARG A 94 10.10 1.85 -5.15
CA ARG A 94 9.73 1.52 -6.53
C ARG A 94 8.62 2.43 -7.05
N LEU A 95 7.63 2.77 -6.22
CA LEU A 95 6.57 3.70 -6.58
C LEU A 95 7.15 5.10 -6.85
N LEU A 96 7.97 5.62 -5.93
CA LEU A 96 8.63 6.91 -6.07
C LEU A 96 9.51 6.95 -7.32
N TYR A 97 10.28 5.89 -7.57
CA TYR A 97 11.09 5.77 -8.78
C TYR A 97 10.23 5.83 -10.03
N ARG A 98 9.13 5.06 -10.10
CA ARG A 98 8.22 5.06 -11.25
C ARG A 98 7.56 6.41 -11.51
N LEU A 99 7.17 7.12 -10.45
CA LEU A 99 6.61 8.45 -10.56
C LEU A 99 7.68 9.45 -11.04
N ASN A 100 8.90 9.36 -10.50
CA ASN A 100 10.00 10.24 -10.91
C ASN A 100 10.46 10.01 -12.35
N THR A 101 10.42 8.77 -12.84
CA THR A 101 10.76 8.42 -14.22
C THR A 101 9.53 8.30 -15.11
N TRP A 102 8.41 8.90 -14.71
CA TRP A 102 7.18 8.84 -15.49
C TRP A 102 7.38 9.54 -16.83
N THR A 103 7.07 8.85 -17.92
CA THR A 103 7.02 9.41 -19.27
C THR A 103 5.61 9.19 -19.83
N PRO A 104 5.01 10.19 -20.51
CA PRO A 104 3.74 9.99 -21.18
C PRO A 104 3.85 8.82 -22.15
N GLN A 105 2.99 7.81 -21.99
CA GLN A 105 2.88 6.77 -23.01
C GLN A 105 2.17 7.40 -24.21
N THR A 106 2.93 7.73 -25.25
CA THR A 106 2.39 7.99 -26.59
C THR A 106 1.82 6.68 -27.12
N THR A 107 0.52 6.47 -26.90
CA THR A 107 -0.32 5.54 -27.65
C THR A 107 -0.85 6.22 -28.90
#